data_AF-A0A454CS42-F1
#
_entry.id   AF-A0A454CS42-F1
#
_cell.length_a   1.000
_cell.length_b   1.000
_cell.length_c   1.000
_cell.angle_alpha   90.00
_cell.angle_beta   90.00
_cell.angle_gamma   90.00
#
_symmetry.space_group_name_H-M   'P 1'
#
loop_
_entity.id
_entity.type
_entity.pdbx_description
1 polymer ?
#
loop_
_entity_poly.entity_id
_entity_poly.type
_entity_poly.pdbx_seq_one_letter_code
_entity_poly.pdbx_strand_id
1 'polypeptide(L)'
;WNDHPFLLNSFKIKDQEQVEMIRHLGVKFVYFNPEQSDASPLPANQPQVEVTQDNTLDLEAQKLWKEKQKRIEKLSAYRRRVIQCEKEFERSLARMRSVMTKIRNRPVDAVGEAQQLIDDIVDKLMCDDNVTLHLMNGKNEFEDIYFHSLNVAVIAMMIGRAKGYSAEQLKALSFAALFHDMGKIKIPTAILRKQVPLTEPESNYLKLHTKYRL
;
A
#
# COMPACT_ATOMS: atom_id res chain seq x y z
N TRP A 1 17.79 16.14 -18.31
CA TRP A 1 17.63 17.37 -17.50
C TRP A 1 16.87 16.98 -16.24
N ASN A 2 17.52 17.01 -15.08
CA ASN A 2 16.94 16.52 -13.81
C ASN A 2 16.86 17.60 -12.72
N ASP A 3 17.64 18.67 -12.87
CA ASP A 3 17.68 19.79 -11.93
C ASP A 3 16.80 20.94 -12.43
N HIS A 4 15.51 20.87 -12.08
CA HIS A 4 14.53 21.91 -12.40
C HIS A 4 13.35 21.90 -11.41
N PRO A 5 12.67 23.04 -11.27
CA PRO A 5 11.47 23.17 -10.45
C PRO A 5 10.24 22.39 -10.97
N PHE A 6 10.22 21.98 -12.26
CA PHE A 6 9.09 21.23 -12.83
C PHE A 6 8.94 19.83 -12.23
N LEU A 7 7.71 19.32 -12.26
CA LEU A 7 7.34 18.01 -11.70
C LEU A 7 7.83 16.81 -12.53
N LEU A 8 7.96 16.98 -13.84
CA LEU A 8 8.32 15.93 -14.79
C LEU A 8 9.58 16.35 -15.56
N ASN A 9 10.43 15.38 -15.88
CA ASN A 9 11.64 15.62 -16.69
C ASN A 9 11.34 15.72 -18.20
N SER A 10 10.09 15.43 -18.59
CA SER A 10 9.55 15.65 -19.91
C SER A 10 8.11 16.13 -19.77
N PHE A 11 7.80 17.26 -20.40
CA PHE A 11 6.47 17.83 -20.40
C PHE A 11 6.29 18.74 -21.62
N LYS A 12 5.04 18.96 -22.00
CA LYS A 12 4.68 19.89 -23.06
C LYS A 12 4.67 21.31 -22.51
N ILE A 13 5.43 22.18 -23.14
CA ILE A 13 5.43 23.62 -22.86
C ILE A 13 4.12 24.21 -23.40
N LYS A 14 3.42 25.01 -22.59
CA LYS A 14 2.10 25.56 -22.91
C LYS A 14 2.09 27.07 -23.10
N ASP A 15 3.03 27.77 -22.49
CA ASP A 15 3.06 29.22 -22.38
C ASP A 15 4.49 29.76 -22.47
N GLN A 16 4.59 31.07 -22.70
CA GLN A 16 5.86 31.78 -22.82
C GLN A 16 6.58 31.90 -21.47
N GLU A 17 5.84 31.95 -20.37
CA GLU A 17 6.37 31.99 -18.99
C GLU A 17 7.22 30.75 -18.69
N GLN A 18 6.79 29.57 -19.10
CA GLN A 18 7.59 28.34 -19.01
C GLN A 18 8.88 28.46 -19.81
N VAL A 19 8.86 29.02 -21.02
CA VAL A 19 10.09 29.19 -21.83
C VAL A 19 11.08 30.12 -21.12
N GLU A 20 10.59 31.22 -20.54
CA GLU A 20 11.40 32.18 -19.78
C GLU A 20 11.98 31.54 -18.51
N MET A 21 11.20 30.76 -17.79
CA MET A 21 11.67 30.01 -16.62
C MET A 21 12.76 29.01 -16.99
N ILE A 22 12.61 28.29 -18.11
CA ILE A 22 13.62 27.36 -18.61
C ILE A 22 14.93 28.07 -18.96
N ARG A 23 14.85 29.27 -19.55
CA ARG A 23 16.01 30.11 -19.86
C ARG A 23 16.70 30.60 -18.58
N HIS A 24 15.92 31.05 -17.59
CA HIS A 24 16.43 31.52 -16.30
C HIS A 24 17.16 30.43 -15.49
N LEU A 25 16.80 29.16 -15.67
CA LEU A 25 17.51 28.02 -15.06
C LEU A 25 18.95 27.80 -15.60
N GLY A 26 19.40 28.56 -16.59
CA GLY A 26 20.76 28.51 -17.12
C GLY A 26 21.07 27.26 -17.96
N VAL A 27 20.03 26.60 -18.48
CA VAL A 27 20.17 25.38 -19.29
C VAL A 27 20.67 25.73 -20.70
N LYS A 28 21.82 25.18 -21.11
CA LYS A 28 22.42 25.48 -22.43
C LYS A 28 21.68 24.84 -23.60
N PHE A 29 21.16 23.62 -23.41
CA PHE A 29 20.51 22.84 -24.45
C PHE A 29 19.33 22.06 -23.88
N VAL A 30 18.22 22.02 -24.62
CA VAL A 30 17.05 21.22 -24.32
C VAL A 30 16.78 20.25 -25.47
N TYR A 31 16.30 19.05 -25.14
CA TYR A 31 15.83 18.09 -26.13
C TYR A 31 14.36 18.37 -26.41
N PHE A 32 14.00 18.52 -27.69
CA PHE A 32 12.60 18.68 -28.12
C PHE A 32 12.20 17.52 -29.03
N ASN A 33 10.94 17.08 -28.93
CA ASN A 33 10.39 16.04 -29.80
C ASN A 33 9.35 16.66 -30.75
N PRO A 34 9.66 16.80 -32.06
CA PRO A 34 8.74 17.39 -33.04
C PRO A 34 7.42 16.63 -33.17
N GLU A 35 7.45 15.29 -33.05
CA GLU A 35 6.26 14.44 -33.25
C GLU A 35 5.18 14.66 -32.18
N GLN A 36 5.56 15.23 -31.03
CA GLN A 36 4.67 15.51 -29.90
C GLN A 36 4.31 17.00 -29.78
N SER A 37 4.65 17.81 -30.78
CA SER A 37 4.41 19.26 -30.80
C SER A 37 3.16 19.61 -31.60
N ASP A 38 2.41 20.63 -31.15
CA ASP A 38 1.20 21.09 -31.85
C ASP A 38 1.50 21.99 -33.06
N ALA A 39 2.75 22.45 -33.18
CA ALA A 39 3.16 23.42 -34.19
C ALA A 39 4.55 23.11 -34.72
N SER A 40 4.77 23.47 -35.98
CA SER A 40 6.10 23.43 -36.61
C SER A 40 7.01 24.52 -36.02
N PRO A 41 8.33 24.28 -35.92
CA PRO A 41 9.27 25.27 -35.41
C PRO A 41 9.25 26.53 -36.28
N LEU A 42 9.19 27.69 -35.63
CA LEU A 42 9.34 28.98 -36.29
C LEU A 42 10.75 29.12 -36.89
N PRO A 43 10.94 29.90 -37.97
CA PRO A 43 12.25 30.20 -38.51
C PRO A 43 13.15 30.84 -37.43
N ALA A 44 14.47 30.58 -37.51
CA ALA A 44 15.44 31.07 -36.53
C ALA A 44 15.37 32.61 -36.40
N ASN A 45 14.89 33.09 -35.26
CA ASN A 45 14.79 34.53 -35.00
C ASN A 45 16.11 35.08 -34.45
N GLN A 46 16.47 36.29 -34.89
CA GLN A 46 17.62 37.07 -34.37
C GLN A 46 17.44 37.41 -32.88
N PRO A 47 18.53 37.70 -32.14
CA PRO A 47 18.47 37.84 -30.69
C PRO A 47 17.56 39.01 -30.30
N GLN A 48 16.46 38.69 -29.62
CA GLN A 48 15.64 39.69 -28.94
C GLN A 48 16.14 39.95 -27.53
N VAL A 49 16.05 41.22 -27.16
CA VAL A 49 16.59 41.92 -25.99
C VAL A 49 16.25 41.25 -24.65
N GLU A 50 17.22 41.27 -23.74
CA GLU A 50 17.11 40.89 -22.33
C GLU A 50 15.97 41.66 -21.64
N VAL A 51 14.90 40.95 -21.28
CA VAL A 51 13.83 41.49 -20.43
C VAL A 51 14.23 41.29 -18.98
N THR A 52 14.38 42.40 -18.26
CA THR A 52 14.63 42.48 -16.82
C THR A 52 13.39 42.09 -16.02
N GLN A 53 13.09 40.78 -15.96
CA GLN A 53 12.05 40.18 -15.10
C GLN A 53 12.65 39.22 -14.04
N ASP A 54 13.93 39.41 -13.71
CA ASP A 54 14.70 38.46 -12.89
C ASP A 54 14.05 38.18 -11.52
N ASN A 55 13.62 39.22 -10.80
CA ASN A 55 13.07 39.06 -9.45
C ASN A 55 11.73 38.31 -9.38
N THR A 56 10.87 38.45 -10.39
CA THR A 56 9.56 37.78 -10.42
C THR A 56 9.70 36.31 -10.81
N LEU A 57 10.55 36.03 -11.80
CA LEU A 57 10.85 34.67 -12.25
C LEU A 57 11.57 33.86 -11.17
N ASP A 58 12.50 34.48 -10.43
CA ASP A 58 13.15 33.88 -9.27
C ASP A 58 12.14 33.45 -8.19
N LEU A 59 11.19 34.33 -7.86
CA LEU A 59 10.18 34.07 -6.85
C LEU A 59 9.26 32.90 -7.27
N GLU A 60 8.95 32.79 -8.55
CA GLU A 60 8.13 31.72 -9.10
C GLU A 60 8.86 30.38 -9.16
N ALA A 61 10.12 30.38 -9.60
CA ALA A 61 10.99 29.21 -9.57
C ALA A 61 11.16 28.68 -8.13
N GLN A 62 11.33 29.57 -7.14
CA GLN A 62 11.39 29.19 -5.73
C GLN A 62 10.08 28.59 -5.21
N LYS A 63 8.91 29.08 -5.65
CA LYS A 63 7.61 28.49 -5.29
C LYS A 63 7.50 27.05 -5.81
N LEU A 64 7.83 26.83 -7.09
CA LEU A 64 7.77 25.51 -7.70
C LEU A 64 8.77 24.54 -7.06
N TRP A 65 9.98 24.99 -6.71
CA TRP A 65 10.93 24.20 -5.93
C TRP A 65 10.37 23.77 -4.57
N LYS A 66 9.75 24.71 -3.84
CA LYS A 66 9.10 24.40 -2.56
C LYS A 66 7.96 23.39 -2.73
N GLU A 67 7.16 23.51 -3.79
CA GLU A 67 6.08 22.57 -4.08
C GLU A 67 6.60 21.17 -4.43
N LYS A 68 7.60 21.09 -5.31
CA LYS A 68 8.29 19.84 -5.66
C LYS A 68 8.85 19.17 -4.41
N GLN A 69 9.53 19.93 -3.54
CA GLN A 69 10.10 19.42 -2.30
C GLN A 69 9.02 18.89 -1.33
N LYS A 70 7.93 19.65 -1.13
CA LYS A 70 6.79 19.20 -0.32
C LYS A 70 6.18 17.90 -0.85
N ARG A 71 6.08 17.76 -2.17
CA ARG A 71 5.52 16.55 -2.79
C ARG A 71 6.46 15.35 -2.64
N ILE A 72 7.76 15.55 -2.82
CA ILE A 72 8.80 14.53 -2.57
C ILE A 72 8.74 14.08 -1.11
N GLU A 73 8.67 15.03 -0.18
CA GLU A 73 8.56 14.74 1.26
C GLU A 73 7.30 13.94 1.58
N LYS A 74 6.13 14.37 1.10
CA LYS A 74 4.86 13.65 1.27
C LYS A 74 4.92 12.21 0.73
N LEU A 75 5.48 12.04 -0.48
CA LEU A 75 5.66 10.71 -1.08
C LEU A 75 6.65 9.84 -0.30
N SER A 76 7.75 10.42 0.19
CA SER A 76 8.74 9.73 1.01
C SER A 76 8.14 9.27 2.35
N ALA A 77 7.33 10.11 2.98
CA ALA A 77 6.64 9.81 4.23
C ALA A 77 5.60 8.71 4.02
N TYR A 78 4.83 8.79 2.94
CA TYR A 78 3.90 7.73 2.56
C TYR A 78 4.62 6.39 2.32
N ARG A 79 5.70 6.37 1.52
CA ARG A 79 6.51 5.16 1.30
C ARG A 79 7.05 4.57 2.59
N ARG A 80 7.54 5.41 3.51
CA ARG A 80 8.03 4.97 4.83
C ARG A 80 6.93 4.29 5.64
N ARG A 81 5.71 4.85 5.62
CA ARG A 81 4.54 4.27 6.31
C ARG A 81 4.14 2.93 5.70
N VAL A 82 4.14 2.81 4.37
CA VAL A 82 3.85 1.54 3.66
C VAL A 82 4.87 0.47 4.06
N ILE A 83 6.16 0.74 3.96
CA ILE A 83 7.23 -0.21 4.31
C ILE A 83 7.13 -0.64 5.78
N GLN A 84 6.81 0.30 6.68
CA GLN A 84 6.65 -0.03 8.10
C GLN A 84 5.45 -0.95 8.34
N CYS A 85 4.31 -0.65 7.71
CA CYS A 85 3.11 -1.46 7.83
C CYS A 85 3.30 -2.86 7.23
N GLU A 86 4.02 -2.95 6.10
CA GLU A 86 4.37 -4.23 5.45
C GLU A 86 5.18 -5.12 6.40
N LYS A 87 6.22 -4.56 7.04
CA LYS A 87 7.02 -5.29 8.03
C LYS A 87 6.21 -5.79 9.22
N GLU A 88 5.30 -4.97 9.76
CA GLU A 88 4.45 -5.40 10.87
C GLU A 88 3.39 -6.43 10.43
N PHE A 89 2.89 -6.34 9.19
CA PHE A 89 2.01 -7.35 8.61
C PHE A 89 2.72 -8.69 8.46
N GLU A 90 3.93 -8.72 7.88
CA GLU A 90 4.74 -9.93 7.75
C GLU A 90 5.07 -10.56 9.11
N ARG A 91 5.43 -9.72 10.10
CA ARG A 91 5.66 -10.17 11.48
C ARG A 91 4.41 -10.79 12.08
N SER A 92 3.24 -10.18 11.87
CA SER A 92 1.95 -10.67 12.34
C SER A 92 1.61 -12.02 11.69
N LEU A 93 1.88 -12.17 10.39
CA LEU A 93 1.70 -13.43 9.66
C LEU A 93 2.62 -14.54 10.20
N ALA A 94 3.88 -14.24 10.47
CA ALA A 94 4.81 -15.21 11.06
C ALA A 94 4.37 -15.66 12.47
N ARG A 95 3.90 -14.71 13.29
CA ARG A 95 3.32 -15.01 14.61
C ARG A 95 2.07 -15.86 14.50
N MET A 96 1.17 -15.56 13.56
CA MET A 96 -0.02 -16.37 13.32
C MET A 96 0.34 -17.84 13.00
N ARG A 97 1.34 -18.07 12.16
CA ARG A 97 1.84 -19.44 11.87
C ARG A 97 2.36 -20.14 13.13
N SER A 98 3.13 -19.42 13.95
CA SER A 98 3.67 -19.93 15.22
C SER A 98 2.53 -20.32 16.19
N VAL A 99 1.57 -19.42 16.40
CA VAL A 99 0.41 -19.62 17.27
C VAL A 99 -0.41 -20.83 16.80
N MET A 100 -0.72 -20.92 15.51
CA MET A 100 -1.50 -22.04 14.96
C MET A 100 -0.77 -23.38 15.06
N THR A 101 0.56 -23.38 15.02
CA THR A 101 1.36 -24.60 15.25
C THR A 101 1.34 -24.99 16.73
N LYS A 102 1.46 -24.01 17.63
CA LYS A 102 1.50 -24.22 19.08
C LYS A 102 0.14 -24.62 19.63
N ILE A 103 -0.98 -24.15 19.07
CA ILE A 103 -2.31 -24.39 19.63
C ILE A 103 -2.65 -25.89 19.80
N ARG A 104 -2.08 -26.75 18.94
CA ARG A 104 -2.26 -28.20 19.02
C ARG A 104 -1.48 -28.85 20.17
N ASN A 105 -0.31 -28.31 20.52
CA ASN A 105 0.64 -28.96 21.41
C ASN A 105 0.77 -28.25 22.78
N ARG A 106 0.50 -26.94 22.83
CA ARG A 106 0.62 -26.04 23.99
C ARG A 106 -0.46 -24.96 23.94
N PRO A 107 -1.74 -25.32 24.16
CA PRO A 107 -2.87 -24.41 23.94
C PRO A 107 -2.85 -23.18 24.85
N VAL A 108 -2.42 -23.32 26.10
CA VAL A 108 -2.37 -22.21 27.07
C VAL A 108 -1.40 -21.12 26.63
N ASP A 109 -0.17 -21.50 26.26
CA ASP A 109 0.85 -20.58 25.75
C ASP A 109 0.39 -19.91 24.45
N ALA A 110 -0.26 -20.68 23.57
CA ALA A 110 -0.75 -20.20 22.29
C ALA A 110 -1.83 -19.11 22.43
N VAL A 111 -2.72 -19.21 23.44
CA VAL A 111 -3.75 -18.20 23.71
C VAL A 111 -3.10 -16.87 24.14
N GLY A 112 -2.08 -16.91 25.00
CA GLY A 112 -1.35 -15.70 25.39
C GLY A 112 -0.66 -15.02 24.20
N GLU A 113 0.02 -15.80 23.35
CA GLU A 113 0.65 -15.29 22.12
C GLU A 113 -0.39 -14.76 21.11
N ALA A 114 -1.55 -15.41 21.01
CA ALA A 114 -2.66 -14.95 20.16
C ALA A 114 -3.22 -13.60 20.62
N GLN A 115 -3.39 -13.42 21.93
CA GLN A 115 -3.86 -12.17 22.49
C GLN A 115 -2.88 -11.02 22.22
N GLN A 116 -1.58 -11.27 22.39
CA GLN A 116 -0.54 -10.31 22.04
C GLN A 116 -0.51 -9.98 20.55
N LEU A 117 -0.71 -10.97 19.68
CA LEU A 117 -0.82 -10.75 18.24
C LEU A 117 -2.00 -9.84 17.91
N ILE A 118 -3.16 -10.05 18.53
CA ILE A 118 -4.34 -9.20 18.33
C ILE A 118 -4.09 -7.77 18.80
N ASP A 119 -3.47 -7.60 19.95
CA ASP A 119 -3.09 -6.28 20.47
C ASP A 119 -2.13 -5.57 19.48
N ASP A 120 -1.12 -6.28 18.97
CA ASP A 120 -0.21 -5.77 17.94
C ASP A 120 -0.96 -5.37 16.65
N ILE A 121 -1.96 -6.15 16.21
CA ILE A 121 -2.78 -5.84 15.03
C ILE A 121 -3.63 -4.57 15.28
N VAL A 122 -4.30 -4.49 16.43
CA VAL A 122 -5.10 -3.33 16.82
C VAL A 122 -4.24 -2.07 16.85
N ASP A 123 -3.05 -2.13 17.43
CA ASP A 123 -2.22 -0.96 17.64
C ASP A 123 -1.45 -0.56 16.37
N LYS A 124 -0.89 -1.52 15.63
CA LYS A 124 0.07 -1.24 14.55
C LYS A 124 -0.54 -1.28 13.16
N LEU A 125 -1.47 -2.19 12.91
CA LEU A 125 -2.09 -2.37 11.59
C LEU A 125 -3.31 -1.47 11.38
N MET A 126 -3.93 -0.97 12.45
CA MET A 126 -5.06 -0.03 12.35
C MET A 126 -4.63 1.44 12.36
N CYS A 127 -3.32 1.71 12.35
CA CYS A 127 -2.74 3.06 12.29
C CYS A 127 -2.98 3.76 10.93
N ASP A 128 -3.14 3.01 9.84
CA ASP A 128 -3.53 3.55 8.54
C ASP A 128 -4.32 2.52 7.71
N ASP A 129 -5.62 2.71 7.67
CA ASP A 129 -6.57 1.87 6.94
C ASP A 129 -6.24 1.72 5.46
N ASN A 130 -5.79 2.79 4.81
CA ASN A 130 -5.52 2.78 3.37
C ASN A 130 -4.26 1.95 3.06
N VAL A 131 -3.23 2.10 3.89
CA VAL A 131 -1.99 1.33 3.74
C VAL A 131 -2.26 -0.14 3.99
N THR A 132 -3.01 -0.47 5.05
CA THR A 132 -3.33 -1.86 5.38
C THR A 132 -4.16 -2.52 4.29
N LEU A 133 -5.20 -1.84 3.76
CA LEU A 133 -5.97 -2.35 2.62
C LEU A 133 -5.11 -2.55 1.37
N HIS A 134 -4.15 -1.67 1.11
CA HIS A 134 -3.23 -1.81 -0.02
C HIS A 134 -2.37 -3.08 0.10
N LEU A 135 -1.85 -3.37 1.31
CA LEU A 135 -1.04 -4.57 1.56
C LEU A 135 -1.83 -5.86 1.41
N MET A 136 -3.10 -5.85 1.81
CA MET A 136 -3.98 -7.02 1.69
C MET A 136 -4.25 -7.42 0.23
N ASN A 137 -4.23 -6.46 -0.70
CA ASN A 137 -4.38 -6.71 -2.14
C ASN A 137 -3.08 -7.16 -2.83
N GLY A 138 -1.97 -7.23 -2.10
CA GLY A 138 -0.71 -7.75 -2.61
C GLY A 138 -0.86 -9.21 -3.02
N LYS A 139 -0.71 -9.51 -4.32
CA LYS A 139 -0.77 -10.87 -4.84
C LYS A 139 0.41 -11.68 -4.28
N ASN A 140 0.17 -12.43 -3.22
CA ASN A 140 1.02 -13.58 -2.91
C ASN A 140 0.54 -14.75 -3.76
N GLU A 141 1.42 -15.28 -4.60
CA GLU A 141 1.19 -16.43 -5.50
C GLU A 141 0.80 -17.71 -4.74
N PHE A 142 0.85 -17.66 -3.41
CA PHE A 142 0.33 -18.66 -2.49
C PHE A 142 -0.38 -17.96 -1.32
N GLU A 143 -1.68 -17.68 -1.45
CA GLU A 143 -2.51 -17.36 -0.28
C GLU A 143 -2.53 -18.59 0.65
N ASP A 144 -1.66 -18.57 1.66
CA ASP A 144 -1.72 -19.55 2.76
C ASP A 144 -2.91 -19.22 3.67
N ILE A 145 -3.46 -20.23 4.34
CA ILE A 145 -4.66 -20.11 5.19
C ILE A 145 -4.50 -19.07 6.30
N TYR A 146 -3.26 -18.84 6.74
CA TYR A 146 -2.91 -17.83 7.73
C TYR A 146 -2.99 -16.41 7.17
N PHE A 147 -2.65 -16.20 5.90
CA PHE A 147 -2.79 -14.90 5.23
C PHE A 147 -4.27 -14.55 5.10
N HIS A 148 -5.09 -15.50 4.65
CA HIS A 148 -6.53 -15.35 4.60
C HIS A 148 -7.12 -15.01 5.98
N SER A 149 -6.73 -15.76 7.02
CA SER A 149 -7.24 -15.55 8.38
C SER A 149 -6.87 -14.17 8.93
N LEU A 150 -5.63 -13.72 8.68
CA LEU A 150 -5.18 -12.39 9.08
C LEU A 150 -5.94 -11.29 8.33
N ASN A 151 -6.13 -11.43 7.02
CA ASN A 151 -6.90 -10.49 6.21
C ASN A 151 -8.36 -10.38 6.67
N VAL A 152 -9.03 -11.51 6.90
CA VAL A 152 -10.40 -11.54 7.41
C VAL A 152 -10.50 -10.85 8.78
N ALA A 153 -9.52 -11.09 9.67
CA ALA A 153 -9.48 -10.42 10.97
C ALA A 153 -9.34 -8.90 10.84
N VAL A 154 -8.43 -8.42 10.00
CA VAL A 154 -8.25 -6.98 9.76
C VAL A 154 -9.52 -6.35 9.18
N ILE A 155 -10.14 -6.95 8.17
CA ILE A 155 -11.40 -6.44 7.60
C ILE A 155 -12.51 -6.42 8.66
N ALA A 156 -12.67 -7.51 9.42
CA ALA A 156 -13.67 -7.59 10.47
C ALA A 156 -13.50 -6.47 11.50
N MET A 157 -12.25 -6.19 11.91
CA MET A 157 -11.94 -5.09 12.81
C MET A 157 -12.27 -3.72 12.21
N MET A 158 -11.94 -3.49 10.94
CA MET A 158 -12.27 -2.24 10.26
C MET A 158 -13.78 -2.01 10.22
N ILE A 159 -14.56 -3.06 9.94
CA ILE A 159 -16.02 -3.02 9.98
C ILE A 159 -16.52 -2.77 11.40
N GLY A 160 -15.99 -3.47 12.41
CA GLY A 160 -16.35 -3.29 13.82
C GLY A 160 -16.09 -1.87 14.29
N ARG A 161 -14.95 -1.28 13.92
CA ARG A 161 -14.59 0.10 14.28
C ARG A 161 -15.51 1.10 13.61
N ALA A 162 -15.82 0.90 12.32
CA ALA A 162 -16.80 1.72 11.61
C ALA A 162 -18.22 1.62 12.22
N LYS A 163 -18.53 0.52 12.90
CA LYS A 163 -19.77 0.33 13.68
C LYS A 163 -19.70 0.86 15.11
N GLY A 164 -18.58 1.45 15.54
CA GLY A 164 -18.41 2.02 16.87
C GLY A 164 -18.16 0.99 17.98
N TYR A 165 -17.62 -0.18 17.64
CA TYR A 165 -17.26 -1.19 18.65
C TYR A 165 -16.16 -0.66 19.57
N SER A 166 -16.28 -0.97 20.86
CA SER A 166 -15.26 -0.71 21.87
C SER A 166 -13.98 -1.50 21.59
N ALA A 167 -12.87 -1.10 22.20
CA ALA A 167 -11.60 -1.80 22.06
C ALA A 167 -11.69 -3.28 22.45
N GLU A 168 -12.45 -3.61 23.51
CA GLU A 168 -12.67 -4.99 23.95
C GLU A 168 -13.48 -5.80 22.93
N GLN A 169 -14.54 -5.20 22.37
CA GLN A 169 -15.32 -5.83 21.29
C GLN A 169 -14.50 -6.04 20.03
N LEU A 170 -13.62 -5.09 19.68
CA LEU A 170 -12.70 -5.23 18.57
C LEU A 170 -11.74 -6.40 18.80
N LYS A 171 -11.11 -6.50 19.97
CA LYS A 171 -10.22 -7.62 20.31
C LYS A 171 -10.94 -8.97 20.22
N ALA A 172 -12.15 -9.07 20.75
CA ALA A 172 -12.96 -10.28 20.65
C ALA A 172 -13.32 -10.63 19.20
N LEU A 173 -13.69 -9.64 18.39
CA LEU A 173 -13.96 -9.80 16.96
C LEU A 173 -12.72 -10.25 16.19
N SER A 174 -11.55 -9.63 16.45
CA SER A 174 -10.27 -10.03 15.88
C SER A 174 -9.95 -11.48 16.21
N PHE A 175 -10.10 -11.87 17.48
CA PHE A 175 -9.84 -13.23 17.92
C PHE A 175 -10.73 -14.22 17.18
N ALA A 176 -12.04 -13.98 17.16
CA ALA A 176 -13.01 -14.83 16.48
C ALA A 176 -12.69 -14.95 14.98
N ALA A 177 -12.39 -13.84 14.32
CA ALA A 177 -12.08 -13.80 12.90
C ALA A 177 -10.74 -14.49 12.55
N LEU A 178 -9.71 -14.31 13.38
CA LEU A 178 -8.39 -14.92 13.17
C LEU A 178 -8.45 -16.44 13.24
N PHE A 179 -9.31 -16.99 14.08
CA PHE A 179 -9.40 -18.44 14.33
C PHE A 179 -10.64 -19.10 13.71
N HIS A 180 -11.51 -18.34 13.03
CA HIS A 180 -12.77 -18.85 12.50
C HIS A 180 -12.56 -20.06 11.58
N ASP A 181 -11.46 -20.13 10.84
CA ASP A 181 -11.22 -21.21 9.87
C ASP A 181 -10.13 -22.18 10.29
N MET A 182 -9.74 -22.20 11.57
CA MET A 182 -8.70 -23.09 12.10
C MET A 182 -8.98 -24.57 11.79
N GLY A 183 -10.24 -25.01 11.80
CA GLY A 183 -10.60 -26.40 11.51
C GLY A 183 -10.28 -26.84 10.08
N LYS A 184 -10.01 -25.91 9.15
CA LYS A 184 -9.54 -26.22 7.80
C LYS A 184 -8.14 -26.87 7.81
N ILE A 185 -7.35 -26.70 8.88
CA ILE A 185 -6.07 -27.43 9.06
C ILE A 185 -6.27 -28.95 9.03
N LYS A 186 -7.45 -29.46 9.42
CA LYS A 186 -7.77 -30.89 9.38
C LYS A 186 -8.28 -31.37 8.01
N ILE A 187 -8.50 -30.46 7.06
CA ILE A 187 -8.99 -30.80 5.71
C ILE A 187 -7.80 -31.09 4.79
N PRO A 188 -7.80 -32.21 4.04
CA PRO A 188 -6.75 -32.52 3.08
C PRO A 188 -6.52 -31.40 2.07
N THR A 189 -5.25 -31.12 1.76
CA THR A 189 -4.84 -30.10 0.78
C THR A 189 -5.40 -30.39 -0.62
N ALA A 190 -5.59 -31.66 -0.99
CA ALA A 190 -6.22 -32.08 -2.23
C ALA A 190 -7.68 -31.59 -2.38
N ILE A 191 -8.39 -31.40 -1.27
CA ILE A 191 -9.74 -30.81 -1.25
C ILE A 191 -9.63 -29.28 -1.19
N LEU A 192 -8.79 -28.72 -0.31
CA LEU A 192 -8.67 -27.27 -0.13
C LEU A 192 -8.15 -26.53 -1.37
N ARG A 193 -7.26 -27.14 -2.15
CA ARG A 193 -6.60 -26.53 -3.31
C ARG A 193 -7.13 -27.05 -4.64
N LYS A 194 -8.28 -27.73 -4.65
CA LYS A 194 -8.85 -28.29 -5.87
C LYS A 194 -9.28 -27.15 -6.80
N GLN A 195 -8.72 -27.10 -8.02
CA GLN A 195 -9.02 -26.07 -9.02
C GLN A 195 -10.29 -26.37 -9.84
N VAL A 196 -10.82 -27.59 -9.71
CA VAL A 196 -12.10 -28.00 -10.32
C VAL A 196 -13.18 -28.07 -9.25
N PRO A 197 -14.47 -27.99 -9.61
CA PRO A 197 -15.55 -28.11 -8.64
C PRO A 197 -15.42 -29.35 -7.74
N LEU A 198 -15.66 -29.16 -6.45
CA LEU A 198 -15.70 -30.25 -5.48
C LEU A 198 -16.88 -31.16 -5.80
N THR A 199 -16.67 -32.47 -5.67
CA THR A 199 -17.76 -33.45 -5.64
C THR A 199 -18.61 -33.23 -4.39
N GLU A 200 -19.83 -33.74 -4.39
CA GLU A 200 -20.72 -33.63 -3.22
C GLU A 200 -20.09 -34.20 -1.93
N PRO A 201 -19.43 -35.37 -1.93
CA PRO A 201 -18.72 -35.86 -0.75
C PRO A 201 -17.59 -34.93 -0.29
N GLU A 202 -16.78 -34.40 -1.20
CA GLU A 202 -15.68 -33.47 -0.86
C GLU A 202 -16.22 -32.14 -0.30
N SER A 203 -17.31 -31.62 -0.87
CA SER A 203 -17.99 -30.43 -0.36
C SER A 203 -18.55 -30.67 1.04
N ASN A 204 -19.19 -31.82 1.27
CA ASN A 204 -19.70 -32.20 2.58
C ASN A 204 -18.56 -32.38 3.61
N TYR A 205 -17.42 -32.92 3.20
CA TYR A 205 -16.23 -33.02 4.04
C TYR A 205 -15.64 -31.64 4.37
N LEU A 206 -15.55 -30.74 3.39
CA LEU A 206 -15.07 -29.37 3.60
C LEU A 206 -15.94 -28.64 4.63
N LYS A 207 -17.28 -28.79 4.61
CA LYS A 207 -18.20 -28.17 5.59
C LYS A 207 -17.90 -28.57 7.04
N LEU A 208 -17.25 -29.72 7.26
CA LEU A 208 -16.87 -30.19 8.61
C LEU A 208 -15.76 -29.35 9.25
N HIS A 209 -15.07 -28.46 8.51
CA HIS A 209 -14.09 -27.54 9.09
C HIS A 209 -14.65 -26.71 10.26
N THR A 210 -15.95 -26.42 10.24
CA THR A 210 -16.64 -25.71 11.33
C THR A 210 -16.74 -26.55 12.61
N LYS A 211 -16.84 -27.88 12.49
CA LYS A 211 -16.88 -28.83 13.60
C LYS A 211 -15.49 -29.25 14.09
N TYR A 212 -14.46 -29.00 13.29
CA TYR A 212 -13.08 -29.38 13.57
C TYR A 212 -12.29 -28.37 14.42
N ARG A 213 -12.89 -27.22 14.72
CA ARG A 213 -12.41 -26.23 15.68
C ARG A 213 -12.33 -26.89 17.08
N LEU A 214 -11.26 -26.60 17.82
CA LEU A 214 -11.02 -27.15 19.17
C LEU A 214 -12.14 -26.75 20.14
#